data_AF-A0A7S3M147-F1
#
_entry.id   AF-A0A7S3M147-F1
#
_cell.length_a   1.000
_cell.length_b   1.000
_cell.length_c   1.000
_cell.angle_alpha   90.00
_cell.angle_beta   90.00
_cell.angle_gamma   90.00
#
_symmetry.space_group_name_H-M   'P 1'
#
loop_
_entity.id
_entity.type
_entity.pdbx_description
1 polymer ?
#
loop_
_entity_poly.entity_id
_entity_poly.type
_entity_poly.pdbx_seq_one_letter_code
_entity_poly.pdbx_strand_id
1 'polypeptide(L)'
;ASSTCKRIVRVTGKGEQPWSPVAILINGLGSMAKAWNFEGERLLRACDDIDYTIVRPGMLTPGAKLEDVSLVLADDGGDLKVSSIPHESVAQLCVRCLDYPNAARSTLCAMTAPGGEGASSWEPLLSKVSADRRKFPGDELFKSHEFAVSVGGVLLASFAVGFLVGAFSLIRSLLPSLGGI
;
A
#
# COMPACT_ATOMS: atom_id res chain seq x y z
N ALA A 1 24.40 1.19 -17.45
CA ALA A 1 24.23 0.31 -16.28
C ALA A 1 25.23 0.74 -15.21
N SER A 2 24.77 0.90 -13.96
CA SER A 2 25.60 1.29 -12.82
C SER A 2 26.74 0.28 -12.56
N SER A 3 27.92 0.79 -12.22
CA SER A 3 29.13 -0.02 -11.98
C SER A 3 29.18 -0.65 -10.59
N THR A 4 28.37 -0.17 -9.64
CA THR A 4 28.41 -0.59 -8.23
C THR A 4 27.14 -1.29 -7.77
N CYS A 5 25.96 -0.80 -8.15
CA CYS A 5 24.68 -1.40 -7.79
C CYS A 5 23.87 -1.73 -9.04
N LYS A 6 23.67 -3.02 -9.31
CA LYS A 6 22.99 -3.47 -10.53
C LYS A 6 21.47 -3.51 -10.39
N ARG A 7 20.97 -3.81 -9.19
CA ARG A 7 19.54 -4.00 -8.92
C ARG A 7 19.16 -3.52 -7.53
N ILE A 8 18.08 -2.75 -7.43
CA ILE A 8 17.44 -2.36 -6.17
C ILE A 8 16.18 -3.20 -5.97
N VAL A 9 16.03 -3.80 -4.79
CA VAL A 9 14.77 -4.38 -4.35
C VAL A 9 14.14 -3.43 -3.34
N ARG A 10 12.98 -2.88 -3.67
CA ARG A 10 12.30 -1.87 -2.85
C ARG A 10 10.97 -2.39 -2.35
N VAL A 11 10.82 -2.47 -1.03
CA VAL A 11 9.53 -2.73 -0.39
C VAL A 11 8.76 -1.41 -0.25
N THR A 12 7.47 -1.44 -0.56
CA THR A 12 6.56 -0.29 -0.58
C THR A 12 5.14 -0.76 -0.23
N GLY A 13 4.10 0.03 -0.49
CA GLY A 13 2.71 -0.39 -0.39
C GLY A 13 1.87 0.16 -1.54
N LYS A 14 0.70 -0.42 -1.78
CA LYS A 14 -0.22 0.04 -2.84
C LYS A 14 -0.63 1.50 -2.60
N GLY A 15 -0.25 2.39 -3.51
CA GLY A 15 -0.46 3.84 -3.41
C GLY A 15 -1.34 4.47 -4.50
N GLU A 16 -1.90 3.67 -5.41
CA GLU A 16 -2.59 4.16 -6.63
C GLU A 16 -4.01 4.71 -6.40
N GLN A 17 -4.54 4.62 -5.18
CA GLN A 17 -5.94 4.96 -4.86
C GLN A 17 -6.04 6.15 -3.89
N PRO A 18 -5.94 7.41 -4.38
CA PRO A 18 -5.90 8.61 -3.54
C PRO A 18 -7.19 8.85 -2.76
N TRP A 19 -8.34 8.48 -3.34
CA TRP A 19 -9.65 8.67 -2.72
C TRP A 19 -10.09 7.53 -1.81
N SER A 20 -9.26 6.50 -1.62
CA SER A 20 -9.62 5.45 -0.67
C SER A 20 -9.60 6.00 0.76
N PRO A 21 -10.59 5.68 1.62
CA PRO A 21 -10.62 6.20 3.00
C PRO A 21 -9.34 5.89 3.78
N VAL A 22 -8.78 4.70 3.56
CA VAL A 22 -7.52 4.27 4.16
C VAL A 22 -6.34 5.11 3.66
N ALA A 23 -6.30 5.48 2.36
CA ALA A 23 -5.23 6.34 1.86
C ALA A 23 -5.33 7.77 2.39
N ILE A 24 -6.54 8.35 2.45
CA ILE A 24 -6.78 9.68 3.03
C ILE A 24 -6.31 9.70 4.49
N LEU A 25 -6.68 8.68 5.28
CA LEU A 25 -6.30 8.59 6.69
C LEU A 25 -4.78 8.44 6.86
N ILE A 26 -4.16 7.49 6.16
CA ILE A 26 -2.71 7.23 6.29
C ILE A 26 -1.89 8.43 5.78
N ASN A 27 -2.31 9.08 4.69
CA ASN A 27 -1.59 10.25 4.20
C ASN A 27 -1.81 11.47 5.12
N GLY A 28 -3.03 11.69 5.60
CA GLY A 28 -3.33 12.80 6.51
C GLY A 28 -2.57 12.71 7.83
N LEU A 29 -2.53 11.52 8.43
CA LEU A 29 -1.82 11.29 9.70
C LEU A 29 -0.32 11.02 9.54
N GLY A 30 0.07 10.44 8.41
CA GLY A 30 1.43 9.98 8.13
C GLY A 30 2.23 10.87 7.20
N SER A 31 1.90 12.17 7.10
CA SER A 31 2.64 13.14 6.27
C SER A 31 2.81 12.66 4.81
N MET A 32 1.69 12.31 4.17
CA MET A 32 1.64 11.85 2.77
C MET A 32 2.41 10.54 2.50
N ALA A 33 2.57 9.67 3.50
CA ALA A 33 3.37 8.44 3.40
C ALA A 33 3.07 7.56 2.16
N LYS A 34 1.80 7.33 1.79
CA LYS A 34 1.47 6.52 0.62
C LYS A 34 1.78 7.23 -0.69
N ALA A 35 1.59 8.55 -0.74
CA ALA A 35 1.95 9.35 -1.90
C ALA A 35 3.47 9.35 -2.12
N TRP A 36 4.27 9.53 -1.06
CA TRP A 36 5.73 9.46 -1.13
C TRP A 36 6.25 8.07 -1.51
N ASN A 37 5.61 7.01 -1.01
CA ASN A 37 5.94 5.65 -1.40
C ASN A 37 5.77 5.44 -2.91
N PHE A 38 4.63 5.85 -3.46
CA PHE A 38 4.39 5.72 -4.90
C PHE A 38 5.32 6.63 -5.73
N GLU A 39 5.58 7.86 -5.28
CA GLU A 39 6.49 8.77 -5.97
C GLU A 39 7.92 8.19 -6.04
N GLY A 40 8.38 7.58 -4.94
CA GLY A 40 9.66 6.89 -4.95
C GLY A 40 9.68 5.65 -5.86
N GLU A 41 8.57 4.94 -6.02
CA GLU A 41 8.47 3.91 -7.05
C GLU A 41 8.58 4.50 -8.45
N ARG A 42 7.87 5.60 -8.74
CA ARG A 42 7.89 6.28 -10.04
C ARG A 42 9.32 6.71 -10.41
N LEU A 43 10.03 7.35 -9.48
CA LEU A 43 11.42 7.77 -9.67
C LEU A 43 12.33 6.57 -9.93
N LEU A 44 12.16 5.47 -9.19
CA LEU A 44 12.94 4.26 -9.39
C LEU A 44 12.66 3.62 -10.76
N ARG A 45 11.40 3.61 -11.23
CA ARG A 45 11.06 3.11 -12.56
C ARG A 45 11.64 3.95 -13.68
N ALA A 46 11.81 5.25 -13.46
CA ALA A 46 12.37 6.20 -14.43
C ALA A 46 13.91 6.13 -14.56
N CYS A 47 14.61 5.43 -13.66
CA CYS A 47 16.06 5.28 -13.75
C CYS A 47 16.45 4.23 -14.81
N ASP A 48 17.08 4.61 -15.90
CA ASP A 48 17.45 3.68 -16.98
C ASP A 48 18.69 2.82 -16.67
N ASP A 49 19.49 3.22 -15.69
CA ASP A 49 20.82 2.67 -15.42
C ASP A 49 20.86 1.61 -14.31
N ILE A 50 19.77 1.42 -13.58
CA ILE A 50 19.63 0.47 -12.48
C ILE A 50 18.37 -0.37 -12.59
N ASP A 51 18.49 -1.69 -12.50
CA ASP A 51 17.31 -2.55 -12.44
C ASP A 51 16.58 -2.36 -11.12
N TYR A 52 15.27 -2.60 -11.13
CA TYR A 52 14.46 -2.58 -9.93
C TYR A 52 13.59 -3.83 -9.81
N THR A 53 13.27 -4.19 -8.57
CA THR A 53 12.13 -5.04 -8.24
C THR A 53 11.38 -4.34 -7.13
N ILE A 54 10.16 -3.89 -7.40
CA ILE A 54 9.32 -3.20 -6.43
C ILE A 54 8.39 -4.24 -5.81
N VAL A 55 8.39 -4.40 -4.49
CA VAL A 55 7.53 -5.35 -3.78
C VAL A 55 6.47 -4.59 -3.00
N ARG A 56 5.19 -4.81 -3.36
CA ARG A 56 3.99 -4.31 -2.69
C ARG A 56 3.33 -5.48 -1.93
N PRO A 57 3.75 -5.76 -0.69
CA PRO A 57 3.16 -6.84 0.09
C PRO A 57 1.77 -6.45 0.62
N GLY A 58 1.05 -7.46 1.09
CA GLY A 58 -0.11 -7.32 1.96
C GLY A 58 0.22 -6.80 3.36
N MET A 59 -0.71 -7.01 4.29
CA MET A 59 -0.53 -6.60 5.68
C MET A 59 0.54 -7.46 6.35
N LEU A 60 1.71 -6.87 6.56
CA LEU A 60 2.83 -7.48 7.23
C LEU A 60 2.44 -7.91 8.66
N THR A 61 2.51 -9.22 8.93
CA THR A 61 2.10 -9.80 10.21
C THR A 61 3.25 -10.60 10.83
N PRO A 62 3.67 -10.30 12.08
CA PRO A 62 4.69 -11.09 12.76
C PRO A 62 4.13 -12.45 13.20
N GLY A 63 4.96 -13.50 13.11
CA GLY A 63 4.64 -14.83 13.66
C GLY A 63 3.54 -15.62 12.94
N ALA A 64 2.98 -15.10 11.84
CA ALA A 64 2.05 -15.84 11.01
C ALA A 64 2.78 -17.01 10.31
N LYS A 65 2.21 -18.21 10.39
CA LYS A 65 2.74 -19.39 9.71
C LYS A 65 2.00 -19.63 8.39
N LEU A 66 2.70 -20.17 7.41
CA LEU A 66 2.12 -20.56 6.11
C LEU A 66 1.38 -21.91 6.15
N GLU A 67 1.20 -22.53 7.32
CA GLU A 67 0.67 -23.90 7.44
C GLU A 67 -0.73 -24.06 6.80
N ASP A 68 -1.55 -23.00 6.78
CA ASP A 68 -2.92 -23.01 6.22
C ASP A 68 -3.13 -22.09 5.00
N VAL A 69 -2.07 -21.42 4.53
CA VAL A 69 -2.18 -20.42 3.45
C VAL A 69 -1.13 -20.63 2.36
N SER A 70 -1.49 -20.31 1.13
CA SER A 70 -0.58 -20.31 -0.01
C SER A 70 -0.11 -18.90 -0.33
N LEU A 71 1.12 -18.77 -0.81
CA LEU A 71 1.67 -17.54 -1.34
C LEU A 71 1.10 -17.28 -2.74
N VAL A 72 0.80 -16.02 -3.03
CA VAL A 72 0.39 -15.57 -4.35
C VAL A 72 1.16 -14.32 -4.73
N LEU A 73 1.50 -14.22 -6.02
CA LEU A 73 2.32 -13.16 -6.58
C LEU A 73 1.72 -12.74 -7.91
N ALA A 74 1.48 -11.44 -8.08
CA ALA A 74 1.15 -10.84 -9.37
C ALA A 74 2.31 -9.91 -9.78
N ASP A 75 2.64 -9.89 -11.06
CA ASP A 75 3.59 -8.96 -11.65
C ASP A 75 2.86 -7.73 -12.23
N ASP A 76 3.61 -6.83 -12.88
CA ASP A 76 3.08 -5.66 -13.58
C ASP A 76 2.18 -4.75 -12.70
N GLY A 77 2.46 -4.71 -11.40
CA GLY A 77 1.65 -3.99 -10.42
C GLY A 77 0.21 -4.49 -10.31
N GLY A 78 -0.03 -5.77 -10.65
CA GLY A 78 -1.33 -6.42 -10.64
C GLY A 78 -2.03 -6.35 -9.29
N ASP A 79 -3.36 -6.43 -9.32
CA ASP A 79 -4.18 -6.32 -8.12
C ASP A 79 -4.48 -7.71 -7.54
N LEU A 80 -4.13 -7.88 -6.27
CA LEU A 80 -4.48 -9.06 -5.49
C LEU A 80 -5.36 -8.62 -4.32
N LYS A 81 -6.29 -9.48 -3.93
CA LYS A 81 -7.09 -9.26 -2.72
C LYS A 81 -6.13 -9.08 -1.53
N VAL A 82 -6.28 -7.95 -0.84
CA VAL A 82 -5.41 -7.63 0.30
C VAL A 82 -5.62 -8.68 1.41
N SER A 83 -4.53 -9.34 1.79
CA SER A 83 -4.48 -10.31 2.89
C SER A 83 -3.24 -10.05 3.75
N SER A 84 -3.17 -10.72 4.90
CA SER A 84 -1.96 -10.72 5.72
C SER A 84 -0.86 -11.55 5.06
N ILE A 85 0.39 -11.16 5.26
CA ILE A 85 1.55 -11.93 4.80
C ILE A 85 2.63 -11.91 5.87
N PRO A 86 3.27 -13.06 6.18
CA PRO A 86 4.35 -13.09 7.17
C PRO A 86 5.54 -12.21 6.77
N HIS A 87 6.17 -11.55 7.75
CA HIS A 87 7.40 -10.78 7.52
C HIS A 87 8.48 -11.63 6.84
N GLU A 88 8.65 -12.87 7.30
CA GLU A 88 9.65 -13.79 6.78
C GLU A 88 9.42 -14.08 5.30
N SER A 89 8.17 -14.32 4.89
CA SER A 89 7.83 -14.56 3.49
C SER A 89 8.21 -13.37 2.61
N VAL A 90 7.95 -12.14 3.04
CA VAL A 90 8.32 -10.93 2.28
C VAL A 90 9.84 -10.74 2.25
N ALA A 91 10.53 -11.00 3.36
CA ALA A 91 12.00 -10.95 3.40
C ALA A 91 12.62 -11.98 2.45
N GLN A 92 12.10 -13.20 2.43
CA GLN A 92 12.50 -14.25 1.50
C GLN A 92 12.24 -13.83 0.05
N LEU A 93 11.09 -13.24 -0.26
CA LEU A 93 10.79 -12.72 -1.61
C LEU A 93 11.83 -11.68 -2.06
N CYS A 94 12.20 -10.75 -1.17
CA CYS A 94 13.17 -9.70 -1.47
C CYS A 94 14.55 -10.27 -1.85
N VAL A 95 14.99 -11.33 -1.17
CA VAL A 95 16.25 -12.00 -1.49
C VAL A 95 16.10 -12.86 -2.74
N ARG A 96 15.07 -13.72 -2.78
CA ARG A 96 14.86 -14.68 -3.87
C ARG A 96 14.71 -14.02 -5.23
N CYS A 97 14.05 -12.87 -5.33
CA CYS A 97 13.88 -12.19 -6.62
C CYS A 97 15.20 -11.76 -7.28
N LEU A 98 16.30 -11.65 -6.52
CA LEU A 98 17.63 -11.37 -7.06
C LEU A 98 18.18 -12.54 -7.88
N ASP A 99 17.79 -13.76 -7.56
CA ASP A 99 18.19 -14.99 -8.28
C ASP A 99 17.43 -15.16 -9.61
N TYR A 100 16.42 -14.30 -9.89
CA TYR A 100 15.56 -14.38 -11.06
C TYR A 100 15.79 -13.16 -11.96
N PRO A 101 16.57 -13.30 -13.06
CA PRO A 101 16.79 -12.20 -13.99
C PRO A 101 15.50 -11.63 -14.57
N ASN A 102 14.48 -12.46 -14.81
CA ASN A 102 13.16 -12.06 -15.32
C ASN A 102 12.36 -11.19 -14.34
N ALA A 103 12.73 -11.17 -13.05
CA ALA A 103 12.13 -10.28 -12.06
C ALA A 103 12.74 -8.86 -12.07
N ALA A 104 13.72 -8.57 -12.93
CA ALA A 104 14.14 -7.19 -13.17
C ALA A 104 13.01 -6.37 -13.76
N ARG A 105 13.03 -5.08 -13.44
CA ARG A 105 12.10 -4.08 -13.93
C ARG A 105 10.65 -4.47 -13.69
N SER A 106 10.37 -5.13 -12.56
CA SER A 106 9.03 -5.62 -12.22
C SER A 106 8.50 -4.99 -10.95
N THR A 107 7.18 -4.81 -10.91
CA THR A 107 6.41 -4.41 -9.74
C THR A 107 5.54 -5.58 -9.30
N LEU A 108 5.89 -6.17 -8.17
CA LEU A 108 5.29 -7.36 -7.61
C LEU A 108 4.25 -7.00 -6.55
N CYS A 109 3.06 -7.59 -6.63
CA CYS A 109 2.08 -7.60 -5.57
C CYS A 109 2.12 -8.97 -4.89
N ALA A 110 2.42 -9.00 -3.59
CA ALA A 110 2.65 -10.23 -2.85
C ALA A 110 1.64 -10.37 -1.70
N MET A 111 0.85 -11.43 -1.73
CA MET A 111 -0.24 -11.68 -0.77
C MET A 111 -0.24 -13.15 -0.35
N THR A 112 -1.12 -13.50 0.59
CA THR A 112 -1.53 -14.89 0.85
C THR A 112 -2.92 -15.16 0.29
N ALA A 113 -3.20 -16.42 0.02
CA ALA A 113 -4.50 -16.95 -0.40
C ALA A 113 -4.82 -18.23 0.41
N PRO A 114 -6.08 -18.69 0.41
CA PRO A 114 -6.41 -20.01 0.95
C PRO A 114 -5.51 -21.11 0.39
N GLY A 115 -5.26 -22.15 1.19
CA GLY A 115 -4.45 -23.30 0.79
C GLY A 115 -4.92 -23.91 -0.54
N GLY A 116 -3.98 -24.08 -1.48
CA GLY A 116 -4.25 -24.67 -2.80
C GLY A 116 -4.53 -23.66 -3.92
N GLU A 117 -4.75 -22.37 -3.60
CA GLU A 117 -4.95 -21.31 -4.60
C GLU A 117 -3.65 -20.59 -5.02
N GLY A 118 -2.51 -21.03 -4.51
CA GLY A 118 -1.21 -20.42 -4.77
C GLY A 118 -0.06 -21.43 -4.70
N ALA A 119 1.11 -20.98 -4.26
CA ALA A 119 2.28 -21.83 -4.08
C ALA A 119 2.71 -21.89 -2.61
N SER A 120 3.37 -22.97 -2.21
CA SER A 120 4.01 -23.10 -0.90
C SER A 120 5.33 -22.33 -0.79
N SER A 121 5.89 -21.87 -1.91
CA SER A 121 7.16 -21.16 -1.99
C SER A 121 7.17 -20.13 -3.13
N TRP A 122 8.16 -19.25 -3.17
CA TRP A 122 8.23 -18.17 -4.17
C TRP A 122 8.72 -18.63 -5.54
N GLU A 123 9.52 -19.69 -5.61
CA GLU A 123 10.18 -20.16 -6.83
C GLU A 123 9.23 -20.43 -8.02
N PRO A 124 8.12 -21.18 -7.87
CA PRO A 124 7.18 -21.40 -8.98
C PRO A 124 6.41 -20.14 -9.40
N LEU A 125 6.39 -19.11 -8.56
CA LEU A 125 5.76 -17.82 -8.85
C LEU A 125 6.74 -16.88 -9.54
N LEU A 126 7.96 -16.75 -9.00
CA LEU A 126 9.04 -15.92 -9.53
C LEU A 126 9.48 -16.35 -10.94
N SER A 127 9.44 -17.66 -11.25
CA SER A 127 9.74 -18.16 -12.61
C SER A 127 8.76 -17.67 -13.68
N LYS A 128 7.58 -17.16 -13.30
CA LYS A 128 6.53 -16.68 -14.20
C LYS A 128 6.45 -15.15 -14.28
N VAL A 129 7.20 -14.45 -13.43
CA VAL A 129 7.21 -12.97 -13.39
C VAL A 129 7.74 -12.42 -14.70
N SER A 130 7.11 -11.36 -15.17
CA SER A 130 7.61 -10.51 -16.26
C SER A 130 7.95 -9.12 -15.75
N ALA A 131 8.79 -8.43 -16.52
CA ALA A 131 8.97 -6.99 -16.38
C ALA A 131 7.65 -6.24 -16.56
N ASP A 132 7.58 -5.05 -15.97
CA ASP A 132 6.47 -4.13 -16.07
C ASP A 132 6.21 -3.78 -17.55
N ARG A 133 4.93 -3.86 -17.96
CA ARG A 133 4.44 -3.54 -19.30
C ARG A 133 3.37 -2.46 -19.26
N ARG A 134 2.66 -2.31 -18.14
CA ARG A 134 1.63 -1.28 -17.99
C ARG A 134 2.27 0.10 -17.86
N LYS A 135 1.47 1.11 -18.20
CA LYS A 135 1.76 2.49 -17.83
C LYS A 135 1.29 2.72 -16.39
N PHE A 136 2.22 3.05 -15.50
CA PHE A 136 1.89 3.48 -14.13
C PHE A 136 1.46 4.95 -14.13
N PRO A 137 0.61 5.38 -13.18
CA PRO A 137 0.33 6.80 -12.95
C PRO A 137 1.60 7.64 -12.84
N GLY A 138 1.55 8.85 -13.37
CA GLY A 138 2.65 9.81 -13.36
C GLY A 138 2.65 10.69 -12.10
N ASP A 139 3.23 11.88 -12.24
CA ASP A 139 3.37 12.89 -11.19
C ASP A 139 2.01 13.47 -10.73
N GLU A 140 0.97 13.34 -11.56
CA GLU A 140 -0.39 13.78 -11.23
C GLU A 140 -0.98 13.05 -10.01
N LEU A 141 -0.50 11.83 -9.73
CA LEU A 141 -1.03 11.05 -8.61
C LEU A 141 -0.71 11.69 -7.26
N PHE A 142 0.48 12.30 -7.12
CA PHE A 142 0.87 12.96 -5.86
C PHE A 142 -0.10 14.11 -5.54
N LYS A 143 -0.36 14.98 -6.52
CA LYS A 143 -1.33 16.09 -6.41
C LYS A 143 -2.73 15.57 -6.11
N SER A 144 -3.10 14.42 -6.68
CA SER A 144 -4.39 13.78 -6.41
C SER A 144 -4.51 13.32 -4.95
N HIS A 145 -3.42 12.81 -4.35
CA HIS A 145 -3.41 12.50 -2.91
C HIS A 145 -3.51 13.76 -2.05
N GLU A 146 -2.79 14.84 -2.37
CA GLU A 146 -2.85 16.10 -1.63
C GLU A 146 -4.26 16.68 -1.63
N PHE A 147 -4.89 16.67 -2.81
CA PHE A 147 -6.27 17.10 -2.98
C PHE A 147 -7.24 16.22 -2.18
N ALA A 148 -7.11 14.89 -2.25
CA ALA A 148 -7.97 13.97 -1.50
C ALA A 148 -7.85 14.15 0.02
N VAL A 149 -6.63 14.34 0.54
CA VAL A 149 -6.40 14.63 1.97
C VAL A 149 -7.01 15.96 2.38
N SER A 150 -6.86 17.00 1.54
CA SER A 150 -7.43 18.33 1.81
C SER A 150 -8.96 18.26 1.91
N VAL A 151 -9.61 17.63 0.93
CA VAL A 151 -11.07 17.45 0.91
C VAL A 151 -11.53 16.58 2.08
N GLY A 152 -10.86 15.45 2.31
CA GLY A 152 -11.18 14.55 3.42
C GLY A 152 -11.05 15.22 4.79
N GLY A 153 -10.01 16.04 4.98
CA GLY A 153 -9.80 16.82 6.21
C GLY A 153 -10.90 17.85 6.45
N VAL A 154 -11.32 18.57 5.40
CA VAL A 154 -12.44 19.54 5.49
C VAL A 154 -13.75 18.85 5.87
N LEU A 155 -14.05 17.70 5.26
CA LEU A 155 -15.27 16.94 5.57
C LEU A 155 -15.27 16.45 7.03
N LEU A 156 -14.14 15.91 7.52
CA LEU A 156 -13.99 15.47 8.90
C LEU A 156 -14.15 16.62 9.90
N ALA A 157 -13.51 17.77 9.63
CA ALA A 157 -13.63 18.95 10.48
C ALA A 157 -15.06 19.48 10.51
N SER A 158 -15.73 19.53 9.36
CA SER A 158 -17.13 19.98 9.24
C SER A 158 -18.07 19.07 10.03
N PHE A 159 -17.87 17.75 9.94
CA PHE A 159 -18.63 16.78 10.71
C PHE A 159 -18.41 16.93 12.22
N ALA A 160 -17.15 17.12 12.65
CA ALA A 160 -16.82 17.32 14.06
C ALA A 160 -17.47 18.59 14.64
N VAL A 161 -17.42 19.69 13.89
CA VAL A 161 -18.08 20.95 14.30
C VAL A 161 -19.60 20.76 14.40
N GLY A 162 -20.22 20.15 13.38
CA GLY A 162 -21.66 19.88 13.41
C GLY A 162 -22.07 18.99 14.58
N PHE A 163 -21.29 17.96 14.89
CA PHE A 163 -21.52 17.07 16.04
C PHE A 163 -21.40 17.83 17.36
N LEU A 164 -20.35 18.64 17.55
CA LEU A 164 -20.16 19.44 18.76
C LEU A 164 -21.29 20.46 18.97
N VAL A 165 -21.72 21.14 17.89
CA VAL A 165 -22.86 22.07 17.93
C VAL A 165 -24.14 21.33 18.31
N GLY A 166 -24.41 20.17 17.68
CA GLY A 166 -25.58 19.36 18.00
C GLY A 166 -25.59 18.84 19.44
N ALA A 167 -24.46 18.32 19.92
CA ALA A 167 -24.31 17.86 21.30
C ALA A 167 -24.48 19.01 22.30
N PHE A 168 -23.92 20.17 22.03
CA PHE A 168 -24.09 21.36 22.84
C PHE A 168 -25.55 21.83 22.89
N SER A 169 -26.24 21.85 21.75
CA SER A 169 -27.67 22.17 21.66
C SER A 169 -28.52 21.18 22.46
N LEU A 170 -28.22 19.89 22.41
CA LEU A 170 -28.91 18.86 23.19
C LEU A 170 -28.70 19.07 24.70
N ILE A 171 -27.45 19.26 25.15
CA ILE A 171 -27.13 19.54 26.56
C ILE A 171 -27.89 20.78 27.04
N ARG A 172 -27.86 21.87 26.26
CA ARG A 172 -28.60 23.10 26.58
C ARG A 172 -30.11 22.88 26.67
N SER A 173 -30.69 21.98 25.88
CA SER A 173 -32.13 21.66 25.94
C SER A 173 -32.52 20.80 27.14
N LEU A 174 -31.59 20.03 27.71
CA LEU A 174 -31.82 19.15 28.87
C LEU A 174 -31.51 19.81 30.23
N LEU A 175 -30.74 20.91 30.23
CA LEU A 175 -30.43 21.70 31.43
C LEU A 175 -31.65 22.33 32.12
N PRO A 176 -32.66 22.90 31.42
CA PRO A 176 -33.87 23.43 32.05
C PRO A 176 -34.72 22.38 32.78
N SER A 177 -34.65 21.10 32.38
CA SER A 177 -35.40 20.01 33.02
C SER A 177 -34.81 19.49 34.34
N LEU A 178 -33.62 19.96 34.75
CA LEU A 178 -32.96 19.58 36.00
C LEU A 178 -32.92 20.70 37.06
N GLY A 179 -33.33 21.93 36.70
CA GLY A 179 -33.34 23.10 37.58
C GLY A 179 -34.70 23.47 38.17
N GLY A 180 -35.72 22.63 37.96
CA GLY A 180 -37.05 22.80 38.54
C GLY A 180 -37.32 21.82 39.68
N ILE A 181 -36.76 22.10 40.86
CA ILE A 181 -37.30 21.72 42.18
C ILE A 181 -37.49 23.02 42.94
#